data_AF-A0A920T313-F1
#
_entry.id   AF-A0A920T313-F1
#
_cell.length_a   1.000
_cell.length_b   1.000
_cell.length_c   1.000
_cell.angle_alpha   90.00
_cell.angle_beta   90.00
_cell.angle_gamma   90.00
#
_symmetry.space_group_name_H-M   'P 1'
#
loop_
_entity.id
_entity.type
_entity.pdbx_description
1 polymer ?
#
loop_
_entity_poly.entity_id
_entity_poly.type
_entity_poly.pdbx_seq_one_letter_code
_entity_poly.pdbx_strand_id
1 'polypeptide(L)'
;MRIVFFSRKVFRSEVHIIKKHKGQLACAKNVYKMLNGSDIVRSHSNCGRVQDPYSFRCIPHIHGACRDSFMNAAEMVNNEINSVSDNPLIMESGNVVSSGHFHAEHIAQAMDNLQLLFQNLEQFQSEGPIFL
;
A
#
# COMPACT_ATOMS: atom_id res chain seq x y z
N MET A 1 -13.83 23.08 0.59
CA MET A 1 -13.21 21.93 1.28
C MET A 1 -13.89 21.74 2.63
N ARG A 2 -14.61 20.63 2.84
CA ARG A 2 -15.28 20.35 4.13
C ARG A 2 -14.26 19.67 5.04
N ILE A 3 -13.84 20.33 6.12
CA ILE A 3 -12.95 19.71 7.11
C ILE A 3 -13.75 18.63 7.84
N VAL A 4 -13.32 17.37 7.73
CA VAL A 4 -13.94 16.25 8.43
C VAL A 4 -13.12 15.97 9.69
N PHE A 5 -13.77 16.04 10.84
CA PHE A 5 -13.16 15.81 12.13
C PHE A 5 -13.10 14.31 12.45
N PHE A 6 -11.92 13.84 12.88
CA PHE A 6 -11.66 12.45 13.27
C PHE A 6 -10.59 12.40 14.38
N SER A 7 -10.55 11.29 15.13
CA SER A 7 -9.59 11.10 16.20
C SER A 7 -8.28 10.46 15.71
N ARG A 8 -7.16 10.97 16.20
CA ARG A 8 -5.85 10.33 16.00
C ARG A 8 -5.73 8.95 16.68
N LYS A 9 -6.62 8.63 17.63
CA LYS A 9 -6.56 7.37 18.40
C LYS A 9 -6.66 6.11 17.54
N VAL A 10 -7.35 6.20 16.40
CA VAL A 10 -7.57 5.05 15.50
C VAL A 10 -6.29 4.60 14.79
N PHE A 11 -5.23 5.40 14.81
CA PHE A 11 -3.94 5.10 14.18
C PHE A 11 -2.87 4.63 15.18
N ARG A 12 -3.22 4.45 16.45
CA ARG A 12 -2.25 4.05 17.48
C ARG A 12 -1.67 2.67 17.21
N SER A 13 -0.40 2.48 17.52
CA SER A 13 0.32 1.25 17.16
C SER A 13 -0.30 0.00 17.79
N GLU A 14 -0.80 0.07 19.03
CA GLU A 14 -1.44 -1.05 19.71
C GLU A 14 -2.67 -1.61 18.97
N VAL A 15 -3.37 -0.78 18.20
CA VAL A 15 -4.53 -1.21 17.39
C VAL A 15 -4.08 -2.00 16.16
N HIS A 16 -2.90 -1.71 15.63
CA HIS A 16 -2.44 -2.25 14.36
C HIS A 16 -1.47 -3.43 14.52
N ILE A 17 -0.76 -3.55 15.66
CA ILE A 17 0.11 -4.72 15.91
C ILE A 17 -0.67 -6.04 15.99
N ILE A 18 -1.96 -6.00 16.34
CA ILE A 18 -2.81 -7.19 16.42
C ILE A 18 -3.25 -7.71 15.04
N LYS A 19 -3.03 -6.93 13.97
CA LYS A 19 -3.26 -7.35 12.58
C LYS A 19 -1.93 -7.34 11.82
N LYS A 20 -1.40 -8.54 11.54
CA LYS A 20 0.01 -8.80 11.20
C LYS A 20 0.47 -8.36 9.79
N HIS A 21 -0.16 -7.37 9.18
CA HIS A 21 0.27 -6.82 7.88
C HIS A 21 1.27 -5.68 8.07
N LYS A 22 2.45 -5.80 7.45
CA LYS A 22 3.55 -4.84 7.61
C LYS A 22 3.16 -3.46 7.07
N GLY A 23 2.56 -3.41 5.89
CA GLY A 23 2.12 -2.17 5.25
C GLY A 23 1.06 -1.45 6.06
N GLN A 24 0.14 -2.18 6.68
CA GLN A 24 -0.88 -1.61 7.56
C GLN A 24 -0.25 -0.91 8.77
N LEU A 25 0.65 -1.59 9.49
CA LEU A 25 1.33 -1.02 10.63
C LEU A 25 2.19 0.20 10.24
N ALA A 26 2.89 0.13 9.11
CA ALA A 26 3.69 1.23 8.59
C ALA A 26 2.81 2.45 8.25
N CYS A 27 1.67 2.22 7.58
CA CYS A 27 0.72 3.28 7.25
C CYS A 27 0.17 3.95 8.52
N ALA A 28 -0.29 3.14 9.49
CA ALA A 28 -0.79 3.66 10.76
C ALA A 28 0.23 4.53 11.50
N LYS A 29 1.49 4.05 11.62
CA LYS A 29 2.58 4.81 12.24
C LYS A 29 2.83 6.14 11.54
N ASN A 30 2.84 6.15 10.21
CA ASN A 30 3.07 7.36 9.43
C ASN A 30 1.94 8.38 9.64
N VAL A 31 0.68 7.96 9.49
CA VAL A 31 -0.48 8.84 9.70
C VAL A 31 -0.52 9.34 11.14
N TYR A 32 -0.29 8.46 12.11
CA TYR A 32 -0.21 8.86 13.53
C TYR A 32 0.87 9.92 13.75
N LYS A 33 2.05 9.80 13.14
CA LYS A 33 3.12 10.80 13.23
C LYS A 33 2.74 12.12 12.55
N MET A 34 2.16 12.07 11.34
CA MET A 34 1.74 13.25 10.58
C MET A 34 0.70 14.09 11.32
N LEU A 35 -0.16 13.45 12.11
CA LEU A 35 -1.22 14.12 12.87
C LEU A 35 -0.76 14.67 14.23
N ASN A 36 0.53 14.58 14.55
CA ASN A 36 1.04 15.08 15.82
C ASN A 36 0.93 16.61 15.90
N GLY A 37 0.29 17.12 16.96
CA GLY A 37 0.16 18.56 17.17
C GLY A 37 -0.91 19.26 16.32
N SER A 38 -1.74 18.53 15.57
CA SER A 38 -2.79 19.11 14.73
C SER A 38 -3.93 19.75 15.55
N ASP A 39 -4.21 21.05 15.30
CA ASP A 39 -5.36 21.76 15.86
C ASP A 39 -6.71 21.19 15.40
N ILE A 40 -6.78 20.71 14.16
CA ILE A 40 -7.99 20.10 13.59
C ILE A 40 -8.34 18.79 14.32
N VAL A 41 -7.33 17.99 14.67
CA VAL A 41 -7.55 16.79 15.48
C VAL A 41 -7.95 17.17 16.90
N ARG A 42 -7.32 18.21 17.48
CA ARG A 42 -7.67 18.70 18.83
C ARG A 42 -9.12 19.17 18.92
N SER A 43 -9.63 19.86 17.89
CA SER A 43 -11.02 20.34 17.88
C SER A 43 -12.06 19.21 17.85
N HIS A 44 -11.67 17.97 17.51
CA HIS A 44 -12.53 16.78 17.56
C HIS A 44 -12.64 16.14 18.96
N SER A 45 -11.86 16.61 19.95
CA SER A 45 -11.80 16.00 21.29
C SER A 45 -13.15 15.96 22.03
N ASN A 46 -14.01 16.95 21.80
CA ASN A 46 -15.35 17.06 22.39
C ASN A 46 -16.47 16.74 21.38
N CYS A 47 -16.19 15.90 20.38
CA CYS A 47 -17.20 15.48 19.41
C CYS A 47 -18.14 14.43 20.01
N GLY A 48 -19.46 14.59 19.82
CA GLY A 48 -20.46 13.61 20.26
C GLY A 48 -20.51 12.31 19.43
N ARG A 49 -19.63 12.15 18.44
CA ARG A 49 -19.58 10.94 17.61
C ARG A 49 -18.86 9.81 18.35
N VAL A 50 -19.51 8.64 18.40
CA VAL A 50 -18.93 7.42 18.98
C VAL A 50 -17.79 6.87 18.11
N GLN A 51 -17.94 6.95 16.78
CA GLN A 51 -16.97 6.44 15.82
C GLN A 51 -16.55 7.52 14.82
N ASP A 52 -15.27 7.49 14.43
CA ASP A 52 -14.76 8.29 13.33
C ASP A 52 -15.28 7.74 11.99
N PRO A 53 -15.41 8.57 10.94
CA PRO A 53 -15.88 8.11 9.64
C PRO A 53 -15.04 6.95 9.11
N TYR A 54 -15.69 6.03 8.40
CA TYR A 54 -15.07 4.81 7.88
C TYR A 54 -13.84 5.11 7.02
N SER A 55 -13.92 6.14 6.19
CA SER A 55 -12.81 6.59 5.33
C SER A 55 -11.57 7.02 6.09
N PHE A 56 -11.62 7.33 7.40
CA PHE A 56 -10.44 7.56 8.22
C PHE A 56 -9.97 6.28 8.91
N ARG A 57 -10.91 5.50 9.47
CA ARG A 57 -10.60 4.23 10.16
C ARG A 57 -9.94 3.21 9.24
N CYS A 58 -10.26 3.24 7.96
CA CYS A 58 -9.76 2.29 6.97
C CYS A 58 -8.51 2.73 6.22
N ILE A 59 -7.98 3.95 6.44
CA ILE A 59 -6.74 4.41 5.81
C ILE A 59 -5.61 3.38 5.99
N PRO A 60 -5.30 2.87 7.20
CA PRO A 60 -4.19 1.94 7.36
C PRO A 60 -4.44 0.61 6.65
N HIS A 61 -5.70 0.20 6.54
CA HIS A 61 -6.09 -1.08 5.94
C HIS A 61 -5.94 -1.04 4.43
N ILE A 62 -6.49 -0.01 3.78
CA ILE A 62 -6.46 0.12 2.32
C ILE A 62 -5.06 0.53 1.84
N HIS A 63 -4.50 1.61 2.38
CA HIS A 63 -3.17 2.07 1.98
C HIS A 63 -2.07 1.07 2.39
N GLY A 64 -2.27 0.34 3.49
CA GLY A 64 -1.35 -0.69 3.94
C GLY A 64 -1.31 -1.89 3.00
N ALA A 65 -2.47 -2.41 2.59
CA ALA A 65 -2.56 -3.48 1.60
C ALA A 65 -1.95 -3.07 0.25
N CYS A 66 -2.26 -1.85 -0.21
CA CYS A 66 -1.64 -1.29 -1.41
C CYS A 66 -0.11 -1.23 -1.26
N ARG A 67 0.40 -0.72 -0.14
CA ARG A 67 1.86 -0.68 0.10
C ARG A 67 2.49 -2.07 0.01
N ASP A 68 1.89 -3.10 0.62
CA ASP A 68 2.42 -4.46 0.58
C ASP A 68 2.45 -5.01 -0.86
N SER A 69 1.36 -4.82 -1.63
CA SER A 69 1.33 -5.23 -3.04
C SER A 69 2.32 -4.47 -3.92
N PHE A 70 2.50 -3.17 -3.68
CA PHE A 70 3.51 -2.37 -4.38
C PHE A 70 4.93 -2.91 -4.15
N MET A 71 5.25 -3.31 -2.90
CA MET A 71 6.57 -3.88 -2.61
C MET A 71 6.82 -5.20 -3.36
N ASN A 72 5.78 -6.04 -3.50
CA ASN A 72 5.89 -7.27 -4.30
C ASN A 72 6.12 -6.98 -5.78
N ALA A 73 5.38 -6.01 -6.36
CA ALA A 73 5.59 -5.60 -7.74
C ALA A 73 6.99 -5.01 -7.96
N ALA A 74 7.47 -4.19 -7.01
CA ALA A 74 8.82 -3.65 -7.04
C ALA A 74 9.89 -4.75 -6.98
N GLU A 75 9.67 -5.80 -6.19
CA GLU A 75 10.57 -6.96 -6.13
C GLU A 75 10.60 -7.72 -7.47
N MET A 76 9.45 -7.97 -8.10
CA MET A 76 9.39 -8.59 -9.43
C MET A 76 10.18 -7.79 -10.47
N VAL A 77 9.97 -6.48 -10.53
CA VAL A 77 10.69 -5.58 -11.44
C VAL A 77 12.20 -5.55 -11.13
N ASN A 78 12.56 -5.49 -9.84
CA ASN A 78 13.96 -5.49 -9.42
C ASN A 78 14.67 -6.81 -9.74
N ASN A 79 13.97 -7.94 -9.70
CA ASN A 79 14.55 -9.22 -10.11
C ASN A 79 14.73 -9.27 -11.63
N GLU A 80 13.75 -8.83 -12.42
CA GLU A 80 13.84 -8.83 -13.89
C GLU A 80 14.96 -7.91 -14.39
N ILE A 81 15.08 -6.68 -13.88
CA ILE A 81 16.12 -5.73 -14.34
C ILE A 81 17.54 -6.23 -14.05
N ASN A 82 17.69 -7.15 -13.09
CA ASN A 82 18.97 -7.78 -12.75
C ASN A 82 19.08 -9.21 -13.32
N SER A 83 18.18 -9.61 -14.23
CA SER A 83 18.18 -10.91 -14.91
C SER A 83 18.66 -10.80 -16.36
N VAL A 84 19.05 -11.94 -16.94
CA VAL A 84 19.35 -12.05 -18.37
C VAL A 84 18.08 -12.49 -19.09
N SER A 85 17.48 -11.63 -19.90
CA SER A 85 16.23 -11.93 -20.64
C SER A 85 16.48 -12.29 -22.12
N ASP A 86 17.72 -12.63 -22.49
CA ASP A 86 18.13 -12.99 -23.85
C ASP A 86 17.92 -14.49 -24.19
N ASN A 87 18.05 -14.81 -25.48
CA ASN A 87 18.08 -16.18 -25.97
C ASN A 87 18.83 -16.28 -27.33
N PRO A 88 19.76 -17.24 -27.55
CA PRO A 88 20.18 -18.29 -26.63
C PRO A 88 21.10 -17.79 -25.51
N LEU A 89 21.16 -18.53 -24.41
CA LEU A 89 22.04 -18.26 -23.29
C LEU A 89 23.39 -18.92 -23.51
N ILE A 90 24.47 -18.21 -23.22
CA ILE A 90 25.82 -18.77 -23.16
C ILE A 90 26.16 -18.95 -21.67
N MET A 91 26.31 -20.20 -21.25
CA MET A 91 26.65 -20.53 -19.86
C MET A 91 28.15 -20.31 -19.61
N GLU A 92 28.55 -20.17 -18.35
CA GLU A 92 29.97 -20.02 -17.97
C GLU A 92 30.85 -21.18 -18.48
N SER A 93 30.27 -22.38 -18.66
CA SER A 93 30.96 -23.53 -19.24
C SER A 93 31.20 -23.44 -20.76
N GLY A 94 30.67 -22.40 -21.42
CA GLY A 94 30.67 -22.25 -22.89
C GLY A 94 29.50 -22.96 -23.59
N ASN A 95 28.63 -23.65 -22.86
CA ASN A 95 27.45 -24.30 -23.43
C ASN A 95 26.42 -23.26 -23.90
N VAL A 96 25.84 -23.50 -25.08
CA VAL A 96 24.74 -22.68 -25.60
C VAL A 96 23.41 -23.37 -25.28
N VAL A 97 22.51 -22.67 -24.61
CA VAL A 97 21.20 -23.19 -24.19
C VAL A 97 20.10 -22.29 -24.72
N SER A 98 19.17 -22.87 -25.50
CA SER A 98 17.93 -22.19 -25.86
C SER A 98 16.93 -22.31 -24.71
N SER A 99 16.43 -21.18 -24.22
CA SER A 99 15.47 -21.10 -23.12
C SER A 99 14.40 -20.02 -23.38
N GLY A 100 13.43 -19.90 -22.46
CA GLY A 100 12.35 -18.91 -22.52
C GLY A 100 12.61 -17.64 -21.71
N HIS A 101 13.86 -17.28 -21.42
CA HIS A 101 14.21 -16.12 -20.58
C HIS A 101 13.65 -14.77 -21.09
N PHE A 102 13.32 -14.67 -22.38
CA PHE A 102 12.65 -13.49 -22.96
C PHE A 102 11.18 -13.33 -22.54
N HIS A 103 10.57 -14.32 -21.88
CA HIS A 103 9.16 -14.27 -21.52
C HIS A 103 8.92 -13.43 -20.26
N ALA A 104 8.39 -12.22 -20.45
CA ALA A 104 8.23 -11.22 -19.39
C ALA A 104 6.98 -11.42 -18.50
N GLU A 105 6.63 -12.65 -18.11
CA GLU A 105 5.41 -12.91 -17.33
C GLU A 105 5.43 -12.22 -15.97
N HIS A 106 6.58 -12.18 -15.30
CA HIS A 106 6.73 -11.49 -14.01
C HIS A 106 6.45 -9.99 -14.14
N ILE A 107 6.86 -9.36 -15.24
CA ILE A 107 6.57 -7.95 -15.51
C ILE A 107 5.08 -7.75 -15.79
N ALA A 108 4.45 -8.64 -16.56
CA ALA A 108 3.01 -8.57 -16.80
C ALA A 108 2.22 -8.61 -15.48
N GLN A 109 2.51 -9.61 -14.62
CA GLN A 109 1.88 -9.73 -13.31
C GLN A 109 2.16 -8.53 -12.39
N ALA A 110 3.38 -7.97 -12.43
CA ALA A 110 3.70 -6.77 -11.66
C ALA A 110 2.85 -5.57 -12.10
N MET A 111 2.69 -5.36 -13.41
CA MET A 111 1.93 -4.23 -13.95
C MET A 111 0.43 -4.37 -13.69
N ASP A 112 -0.14 -5.57 -13.85
CA ASP A 112 -1.56 -5.82 -13.55
C ASP A 112 -1.87 -5.57 -12.06
N ASN A 113 -0.99 -6.04 -11.17
CA ASN A 113 -1.13 -5.79 -9.74
C ASN A 113 -1.04 -4.29 -9.39
N LEU A 114 -0.16 -3.54 -10.06
CA LEU A 114 -0.07 -2.09 -9.88
C LEU A 114 -1.32 -1.37 -10.39
N GLN A 115 -1.89 -1.80 -11.51
CA GLN A 115 -3.14 -1.24 -12.02
C GLN A 115 -4.29 -1.41 -11.01
N LEU A 116 -4.48 -2.63 -10.50
CA LEU A 116 -5.50 -2.91 -9.47
C LEU A 116 -5.27 -2.09 -8.19
N LEU A 117 -4.01 -1.93 -7.79
CA LEU A 117 -3.64 -1.10 -6.65
C LEU A 117 -4.05 0.37 -6.84
N PHE A 118 -3.77 0.95 -8.01
CA PHE A 118 -4.12 2.35 -8.26
C PHE A 118 -5.64 2.55 -8.32
N GLN A 119 -6.36 1.61 -8.91
CA GLN A 119 -7.83 1.62 -8.90
C GLN A 119 -8.40 1.59 -7.47
N ASN A 120 -7.86 0.73 -6.60
CA ASN A 120 -8.29 0.66 -5.20
C ASN A 120 -8.04 1.96 -4.43
N LEU A 121 -6.91 2.63 -4.68
CA LEU A 121 -6.60 3.92 -4.08
C LEU A 121 -7.52 5.03 -4.57
N GLU A 122 -7.78 5.08 -5.88
CA GLU A 122 -8.69 6.05 -6.48
C GLU A 122 -10.11 5.88 -5.95
N GLN A 123 -10.62 4.64 -5.94
CA GLN A 123 -11.94 4.33 -5.41
C GLN A 123 -12.05 4.82 -3.96
N PHE A 124 -11.09 4.46 -3.10
CA PHE A 124 -11.11 4.86 -1.69
C PHE A 124 -11.08 6.38 -1.48
N GLN A 125 -10.38 7.12 -2.35
CA GLN A 125 -10.35 8.59 -2.31
C GLN A 125 -11.67 9.21 -2.80
N SER A 126 -12.33 8.57 -3.77
CA SER A 126 -13.61 9.04 -4.31
C SER A 126 -14.81 8.80 -3.38
N GLU A 127 -14.72 7.83 -2.48
CA GLU A 127 -15.83 7.41 -1.59
C GLU A 127 -16.25 8.46 -0.55
N GLY A 128 -15.49 9.54 -0.36
CA GLY A 128 -15.81 10.60 0.60
C GLY A 128 -15.90 10.10 2.05
N PRO A 129 -16.30 10.94 3.02
CA PRO A 129 -16.52 10.49 4.40
C PRO A 129 -17.80 9.65 4.48
N ILE A 130 -17.68 8.34 4.29
CA ILE A 130 -18.75 7.39 4.56
C ILE A 130 -18.99 7.35 6.09
N PHE A 131 -20.14 7.84 6.52
CA PHE A 131 -20.63 7.75 7.90
C PHE A 131 -21.31 6.39 8.11
N LEU A 132 -20.50 5.34 8.26
CA LEU A 132 -20.94 4.08 8.88
C LEU A 132 -20.30 3.98 10.27
#